data_AF-A0A0W4ZLP5-F1
#
_entry.id   AF-A0A0W4ZLP5-F1
#
_cell.length_a   1.000
_cell.length_b   1.000
_cell.length_c   1.000
_cell.angle_alpha   90.00
_cell.angle_beta   90.00
_cell.angle_gamma   90.00
#
_symmetry.space_group_name_H-M   'P 1'
#
loop_
_entity.id
_entity.type
_entity.pdbx_description
1 polymer ?
#
loop_
_entity_poly.entity_id
_entity_poly.type
_entity_poly.pdbx_seq_one_letter_code
_entity_poly.pdbx_strand_id
1 'polypeptide(L)'
;MKTTYFLRNQAKKLATGLTGIDGQRDPRPILLEIYQLTLKVLTCIPEHSVYRQATERLTKQRQKIVKENEVREDIENKIGCGLIEEVIFQAKDELNLAKKMLEWKS
;
A
#
# COMPACT_ATOMS: atom_id res chain seq x y z
N MET A 1 22.19 -26.91 -13.00
CA MET A 1 22.64 -25.71 -12.24
C MET A 1 21.74 -24.47 -12.40
N LYS A 2 20.61 -24.49 -13.13
CA LYS A 2 19.70 -23.32 -13.27
C LYS A 2 18.69 -23.18 -12.12
N THR A 3 18.34 -24.28 -11.45
CA THR A 3 17.35 -24.32 -10.36
C THR A 3 17.80 -23.61 -9.08
N THR A 4 19.10 -23.67 -8.75
CA THR A 4 19.65 -23.00 -7.56
C THR A 4 19.57 -21.48 -7.64
N TYR A 5 19.77 -20.89 -8.83
CA TYR A 5 19.64 -19.44 -9.04
C TYR A 5 18.19 -18.96 -8.93
N PHE A 6 17.24 -19.75 -9.40
CA PHE A 6 15.81 -19.41 -9.32
C PHE A 6 15.32 -19.38 -7.86
N LEU A 7 15.66 -20.38 -7.07
CA LEU A 7 15.31 -20.44 -5.64
C LEU A 7 15.96 -19.32 -4.84
N ARG A 8 17.23 -18.99 -5.13
CA ARG A 8 17.94 -17.88 -4.50
C ARG A 8 17.31 -16.52 -4.81
N ASN A 9 16.88 -16.29 -6.05
CA ASN A 9 16.19 -15.06 -6.44
C ASN A 9 14.78 -14.95 -5.83
N GLN A 10 14.07 -16.06 -5.66
CA GLN A 10 12.80 -16.07 -4.91
C GLN A 10 13.01 -15.77 -3.42
N ALA A 11 14.02 -16.38 -2.79
CA ALA A 11 14.34 -16.13 -1.38
C ALA A 11 14.72 -14.65 -1.14
N LYS A 12 15.44 -14.02 -2.07
CA LYS A 12 15.76 -12.58 -2.00
C LYS A 12 14.53 -11.68 -2.08
N LYS A 13 13.47 -12.12 -2.76
CA LYS A 13 12.17 -11.38 -2.82
C LYS A 13 11.35 -11.55 -1.54
N LEU A 14 11.57 -12.62 -0.77
CA LEU A 14 10.88 -12.92 0.49
C LEU A 14 11.53 -12.24 1.71
N ALA A 15 12.84 -11.99 1.66
CA ALA A 15 13.56 -11.32 2.74
C ALA A 15 13.63 -9.80 2.48
N THR A 16 12.87 -9.02 3.24
CA THR A 16 12.87 -7.54 3.19
C THR A 16 14.12 -6.93 3.84
N GLY A 17 14.84 -7.69 4.66
CA GLY A 17 15.96 -7.18 5.47
C GLY A 17 15.53 -6.41 6.72
N LEU A 18 14.22 -6.32 6.99
CA LEU A 18 13.63 -5.69 8.17
C LEU A 18 13.03 -6.75 9.10
N THR A 19 13.31 -6.64 10.39
CA THR A 19 12.76 -7.57 11.40
C THR A 19 11.25 -7.37 11.51
N GLY A 20 10.48 -8.46 11.45
CA GLY A 20 9.03 -8.43 11.65
C GLY A 20 8.21 -8.02 10.41
N ILE A 21 8.86 -7.82 9.26
CA ILE A 21 8.19 -7.54 7.99
C ILE A 21 8.56 -8.64 6.99
N ASP A 22 7.68 -9.62 6.83
CA ASP A 22 7.88 -10.69 5.87
C ASP A 22 7.59 -10.21 4.43
N GLY A 23 8.39 -10.68 3.46
CA GLY A 23 8.21 -10.31 2.06
C GLY A 23 6.95 -10.91 1.47
N GLN A 24 6.14 -10.08 0.83
CA GLN A 24 4.90 -10.48 0.21
C GLN A 24 5.17 -10.96 -1.23
N ARG A 25 4.65 -12.14 -1.62
CA ARG A 25 4.86 -12.69 -2.98
C ARG A 25 4.17 -11.87 -4.07
N ASP A 26 2.98 -11.35 -3.78
CA ASP A 26 2.21 -10.51 -4.71
C ASP A 26 1.59 -9.31 -3.98
N PRO A 27 2.31 -8.18 -3.89
CA PRO A 27 1.88 -7.01 -3.11
C PRO A 27 0.85 -6.14 -3.82
N ARG A 28 0.79 -6.17 -5.17
CA ARG A 28 -0.05 -5.29 -5.98
C ARG A 28 -1.56 -5.45 -5.74
N PRO A 29 -2.14 -6.66 -5.83
CA PRO A 29 -3.59 -6.82 -5.63
C PRO A 29 -4.01 -6.41 -4.22
N ILE A 30 -3.16 -6.70 -3.22
CA ILE A 30 -3.38 -6.35 -1.82
C ILE A 30 -3.43 -4.82 -1.64
N LEU A 31 -2.48 -4.09 -2.22
CA LEU A 31 -2.49 -2.62 -2.19
C LEU A 31 -3.73 -2.03 -2.86
N LEU A 32 -4.10 -2.56 -4.03
CA LEU A 32 -5.27 -2.08 -4.76
C LEU A 32 -6.57 -2.30 -3.97
N GLU A 33 -6.71 -3.48 -3.36
CA GLU A 33 -7.85 -3.79 -2.50
C GLU A 33 -7.93 -2.83 -1.31
N ILE A 34 -6.83 -2.64 -0.58
CA ILE A 34 -6.79 -1.73 0.57
C ILE A 34 -7.15 -0.31 0.15
N TYR A 35 -6.58 0.22 -0.93
CA TYR A 35 -6.92 1.57 -1.39
C TYR A 35 -8.39 1.71 -1.82
N GLN A 36 -8.96 0.69 -2.44
CA GLN A 36 -10.39 0.69 -2.77
C GLN A 36 -11.26 0.70 -1.50
N LEU A 37 -10.89 -0.09 -0.49
CA LEU A 37 -11.57 -0.10 0.80
C LEU A 37 -11.44 1.25 1.51
N THR A 38 -10.26 1.86 1.52
CA THR A 38 -10.05 3.19 2.13
C THR A 38 -10.90 4.23 1.43
N LEU A 39 -10.94 4.26 0.09
CA LEU A 39 -11.80 5.18 -0.65
C LEU A 39 -13.27 4.99 -0.32
N LYS A 40 -13.74 3.74 -0.16
CA LYS A 40 -15.12 3.46 0.28
C LYS A 40 -15.39 4.02 1.67
N VAL A 41 -14.48 3.82 2.63
CA VAL A 41 -14.63 4.36 3.99
C VAL A 41 -14.65 5.89 3.99
N LEU A 42 -13.79 6.52 3.18
CA LEU A 42 -13.73 7.99 3.06
C LEU A 42 -15.04 8.60 2.53
N THR A 43 -15.82 7.88 1.71
CA THR A 43 -17.13 8.40 1.25
C THR A 43 -18.13 8.64 2.37
N CYS A 44 -17.98 7.95 3.52
CA CYS A 44 -18.82 8.15 4.69
C CYS A 44 -18.44 9.40 5.51
N ILE A 45 -17.24 9.97 5.29
CA ILE A 45 -16.78 11.20 5.96
C ILE A 45 -17.30 12.41 5.17
N PRO A 46 -17.67 13.54 5.79
CA PRO A 46 -18.14 14.72 5.06
C PRO A 46 -17.11 15.30 4.07
N GLU A 47 -17.56 15.78 2.90
CA GLU A 47 -16.69 16.28 1.81
C GLU A 47 -15.85 17.52 2.18
N HIS A 48 -16.34 18.33 3.11
CA HIS A 48 -15.64 19.52 3.59
C HIS A 48 -14.50 19.19 4.57
N SER A 49 -14.39 17.95 5.03
CA SER A 49 -13.31 17.53 5.91
C SER A 49 -11.97 17.61 5.18
N VAL A 50 -11.03 18.37 5.74
CA VAL A 50 -9.66 18.50 5.23
C VAL A 50 -8.97 17.14 5.18
N TYR A 51 -9.22 16.29 6.19
CA TYR A 51 -8.69 14.93 6.25
C TYR A 51 -9.15 14.11 5.03
N ARG A 52 -10.46 14.12 4.72
CA ARG A 52 -11.01 13.40 3.57
C ARG A 52 -10.38 13.85 2.26
N GLN A 53 -10.28 15.15 2.02
CA GLN A 53 -9.74 15.69 0.77
C GLN A 53 -8.27 15.32 0.57
N ALA A 54 -7.44 15.45 1.62
CA ALA A 54 -6.03 15.12 1.56
C ALA A 54 -5.80 13.61 1.34
N THR A 55 -6.51 12.78 2.10
CA THR A 55 -6.38 11.32 2.04
C THR A 55 -6.91 10.74 0.74
N GLU A 56 -8.04 11.24 0.21
CA GLU A 56 -8.54 10.83 -1.10
C GLU A 56 -7.56 11.16 -2.23
N ARG A 57 -6.98 12.36 -2.21
CA ARG A 57 -6.01 12.77 -3.23
C ARG A 57 -4.78 11.87 -3.19
N LEU A 58 -4.24 11.63 -2.00
CA LEU A 58 -3.06 10.80 -1.78
C LEU A 58 -3.32 9.35 -2.20
N THR A 59 -4.42 8.75 -1.74
CA THR A 59 -4.79 7.37 -2.07
C THR A 59 -5.06 7.18 -3.56
N LYS A 60 -5.76 8.12 -4.23
CA LYS A 60 -5.96 8.09 -5.69
C LYS A 60 -4.64 8.18 -6.46
N GLN A 61 -3.73 9.07 -6.03
CA GLN A 61 -2.40 9.19 -6.63
C GLN A 61 -1.61 7.88 -6.50
N ARG A 62 -1.53 7.31 -5.30
CA ARG A 62 -0.83 6.03 -5.07
C ARG A 62 -1.49 4.88 -5.84
N GLN A 63 -2.82 4.81 -5.84
CA GLN A 63 -3.54 3.78 -6.60
C GLN A 63 -3.28 3.88 -8.11
N LYS A 64 -3.19 5.09 -8.67
CA LYS A 64 -2.81 5.31 -10.08
C LYS A 64 -1.42 4.76 -10.37
N ILE A 65 -0.44 5.06 -9.52
CA ILE A 65 0.93 4.54 -9.67
C ILE A 65 0.94 3.00 -9.64
N VAL A 66 0.23 2.36 -8.70
CA VAL A 66 0.18 0.89 -8.61
C VAL A 66 -0.52 0.23 -9.81
N LYS A 67 -1.51 0.91 -10.41
CA LYS A 67 -2.19 0.43 -11.63
C LYS A 67 -1.29 0.53 -12.87
N GLU A 68 -0.55 1.63 -13.01
CA GLU A 68 0.28 1.89 -14.20
C GLU A 68 1.58 1.07 -14.24
N ASN A 69 2.08 0.62 -13.09
CA ASN A 69 3.36 -0.07 -13.00
C ASN A 69 3.18 -1.51 -12.51
N GLU A 70 3.82 -2.45 -13.20
CA GLU A 70 3.79 -3.87 -12.82
C GLU A 70 5.00 -4.31 -12.00
N VAL A 71 6.13 -3.63 -12.24
CA VAL A 71 7.40 -3.89 -11.58
C VAL A 71 7.37 -3.27 -10.19
N ARG A 72 7.76 -4.06 -9.19
CA ARG A 72 7.74 -3.67 -7.77
C ARG A 72 8.64 -2.45 -7.53
N GLU A 73 9.85 -2.48 -8.07
CA GLU A 73 10.87 -1.46 -7.91
C GLU A 73 10.40 -0.11 -8.48
N ASP A 74 9.68 -0.11 -9.60
CA ASP A 74 9.13 1.11 -10.20
C ASP A 74 8.04 1.74 -9.32
N ILE A 75 7.22 0.91 -8.66
CA ILE A 75 6.21 1.38 -7.71
C ILE A 75 6.90 2.01 -6.49
N GLU A 76 7.91 1.34 -5.92
CA GLU A 76 8.67 1.83 -4.76
C GLU A 76 9.32 3.19 -5.07
N ASN A 77 9.98 3.31 -6.22
CA ASN A 77 10.65 4.55 -6.64
C ASN A 77 9.65 5.69 -6.89
N LYS A 78 8.49 5.41 -7.51
CA LYS A 78 7.48 6.44 -7.81
C LYS A 78 6.72 6.90 -6.57
N ILE A 79 6.49 6.01 -5.60
CA ILE A 79 5.83 6.37 -4.34
C ILE A 79 6.83 7.05 -3.39
N GLY A 80 8.10 6.62 -3.39
CA GLY A 80 9.16 7.25 -2.60
C GLY A 80 8.97 7.08 -1.09
N CYS A 81 8.38 5.98 -0.64
CA CYS A 81 8.06 5.73 0.79
C CYS A 81 8.66 4.43 1.33
N GLY A 82 9.83 4.02 0.82
CA GLY A 82 10.51 2.79 1.24
C GLY A 82 10.08 1.56 0.43
N LEU A 83 10.13 0.39 1.06
CA LEU A 83 9.78 -0.89 0.44
C LEU A 83 8.27 -1.04 0.27
N ILE A 84 7.84 -1.87 -0.68
CA ILE A 84 6.42 -2.09 -0.97
C ILE A 84 5.68 -2.66 0.26
N GLU A 85 6.33 -3.45 1.10
CA GLU A 85 5.73 -3.98 2.34
C GLU A 85 5.44 -2.87 3.36
N GLU A 86 6.32 -1.86 3.47
CA GLU A 86 6.09 -0.70 4.33
C GLU A 86 4.92 0.13 3.81
N VAL A 87 4.79 0.27 2.48
CA VAL A 87 3.65 0.93 1.84
C VAL A 87 2.34 0.19 2.11
N ILE A 88 2.35 -1.16 2.12
CA ILE A 88 1.19 -1.97 2.52
C ILE A 88 0.82 -1.71 3.97
N PHE A 89 1.82 -1.68 4.86
CA PHE A 89 1.60 -1.41 6.28
C PHE A 89 0.97 -0.03 6.50
N GLN A 90 1.52 1.01 5.89
CA GLN A 90 0.94 2.35 5.89
C GLN A 90 -0.49 2.38 5.36
N ALA A 91 -0.78 1.66 4.28
CA ALA A 91 -2.13 1.62 3.71
C ALA A 91 -3.15 0.94 4.66
N LYS A 92 -2.73 -0.10 5.39
CA LYS A 92 -3.56 -0.76 6.42
C LYS A 92 -3.81 0.16 7.60
N ASP A 93 -2.79 0.86 8.07
CA ASP A 93 -2.91 1.82 9.17
C ASP A 93 -3.83 2.98 8.78
N GLU A 94 -3.70 3.49 7.56
CA GLU A 94 -4.59 4.53 7.03
C GLU A 94 -6.04 4.05 6.96
N LEU A 95 -6.29 2.81 6.54
CA LEU A 95 -7.63 2.23 6.55
C LEU A 95 -8.20 2.13 7.98
N ASN A 96 -7.38 1.72 8.94
CA ASN A 96 -7.78 1.65 10.34
C ASN A 96 -8.04 3.04 10.93
N LEU A 97 -7.20 4.01 10.60
CA LEU A 97 -7.38 5.41 10.98
C LEU A 97 -8.69 5.97 10.41
N ALA A 98 -8.95 5.77 9.11
CA ALA A 98 -10.18 6.23 8.47
C ALA A 98 -11.45 5.66 9.15
N LYS A 99 -11.40 4.38 9.59
CA LYS A 99 -12.49 3.78 10.37
C LYS A 99 -12.67 4.45 11.74
N LYS A 100 -11.58 4.79 12.44
CA LYS A 100 -11.63 5.51 13.72
C LYS A 100 -12.10 6.95 13.56
N MET A 101 -11.73 7.61 12.47
CA MET A 101 -12.20 8.97 12.16
C MET A 101 -13.72 9.05 12.01
N LEU A 102 -14.36 7.98 11.53
CA LEU A 102 -15.82 7.88 11.51
C LEU A 102 -16.44 7.84 12.91
N GLU A 103 -15.80 7.13 13.84
CA GLU A 103 -16.24 7.07 15.23
C GLU A 103 -16.05 8.43 15.92
N TRP A 104 -14.90 9.08 15.68
CA TRP A 104 -14.54 10.33 16.32
C TRP A 104 -15.22 11.57 15.73
N LYS A 105 -16.05 11.40 14.67
CA LYS A 105 -16.86 12.45 14.02
C LYS A 105 -16.12 13.78 13.87
N SER A 106 -14.93 13.72 13.28
CA SER A 106 -14.07 14.87 13.02
C SER A 106 -14.45 15.61 11.74
#